data_AF-A0A924PQQ5-F1
#
_entry.id   AF-A0A924PQQ5-F1
#
_cell.length_a   1.000
_cell.length_b   1.000
_cell.length_c   1.000
_cell.angle_alpha   90.00
_cell.angle_beta   90.00
_cell.angle_gamma   90.00
#
_symmetry.space_group_name_H-M   'P 1'
#
loop_
_entity.id
_entity.type
_entity.pdbx_description
1 polymer ?
#
loop_
_entity_poly.entity_id
_entity_poly.type
_entity_poly.pdbx_seq_one_letter_code
_entity_poly.pdbx_strand_id
1 'polypeptide(L)' 'MKNRVNKIFERAINRGVMMSRNTNYMAAKKMMMKVGIPNKIITRVLLQPNNVRSIDIKIS' A
#
# COMPACT_ATOMS: atom_id res chain seq x y z
N MET A 1 10.08 -15.65 9.74
CA MET A 1 9.38 -14.38 10.04
C MET A 1 9.17 -13.44 8.83
N LYS A 2 10.05 -13.42 7.81
CA LYS A 2 9.92 -12.54 6.62
C LYS A 2 8.58 -12.65 5.86
N ASN A 3 7.97 -13.84 5.77
CA ASN A 3 6.70 -14.03 5.05
C ASN A 3 5.46 -13.41 5.74
N ARG A 4 5.46 -13.27 7.07
CA ARG A 4 4.30 -12.71 7.80
C ARG A 4 4.19 -11.20 7.59
N VAL A 5 5.33 -10.51 7.63
CA VAL A 5 5.40 -9.06 7.41
C VAL A 5 4.98 -8.72 5.98
N ASN A 6 5.41 -9.53 5.00
CA ASN A 6 5.02 -9.35 3.60
C ASN A 6 3.50 -9.47 3.38
N LYS A 7 2.85 -10.46 4.01
CA LYS A 7 1.38 -10.63 3.90
C LYS A 7 0.57 -9.49 4.51
N ILE A 8 1.04 -8.92 5.63
CA ILE A 8 0.38 -7.76 6.28
C ILE A 8 0.53 -6.52 5.40
N PHE A 9 1.73 -6.33 4.86
CA PHE A 9 2.04 -5.24 3.95
C PHE A 9 1.19 -5.31 2.68
N GLU A 10 1.17 -6.45 1.98
CA GLU A 10 0.35 -6.66 0.77
C GLU A 10 -1.14 -6.43 1.04
N ARG A 11 -1.68 -6.92 2.16
CA ARG A 11 -3.08 -6.68 2.54
C ARG A 11 -3.38 -5.20 2.74
N ALA A 12 -2.50 -4.46 3.40
CA ALA A 12 -2.67 -3.03 3.62
C ALA A 12 -2.57 -2.25 2.32
N ILE A 13 -1.63 -2.62 1.42
CA ILE A 13 -1.49 -2.05 0.07
C ILE A 13 -2.77 -2.25 -0.73
N ASN A 14 -3.23 -3.50 -0.88
CA ASN A 14 -4.42 -3.83 -1.66
C ASN A 14 -5.67 -3.12 -1.13
N ARG A 15 -5.84 -3.09 0.20
CA ARG A 15 -6.98 -2.43 0.83
C ARG A 15 -6.93 -0.91 0.66
N GLY A 16 -5.77 -0.29 0.77
CA GLY A 16 -5.61 1.14 0.51
C GLY A 16 -5.85 1.50 -0.96
N VAL A 17 -5.42 0.68 -1.92
CA VAL A 17 -5.73 0.87 -3.35
C VAL A 17 -7.24 0.79 -3.59
N MET A 18 -7.92 -0.24 -3.06
CA MET A 18 -9.37 -0.37 -3.17
C MET A 18 -10.11 0.84 -2.58
N MET A 19 -9.69 1.31 -1.41
CA MET A 19 -10.29 2.50 -0.76
C MET A 19 -10.03 3.79 -1.53
N SER A 20 -8.85 3.93 -2.14
CA SER A 20 -8.47 5.12 -2.91
C SER A 20 -9.31 5.30 -4.18
N ARG A 21 -9.74 4.19 -4.80
CA ARG A 21 -10.61 4.18 -5.99
C ARG A 21 -12.01 4.73 -5.69
N ASN A 22 -12.48 4.60 -4.45
CA ASN A 22 -13.78 5.10 -4.00
C ASN A 22 -13.68 6.51 -3.36
N THR A 23 -12.78 7.37 -3.88
CA THR A 23 -12.57 8.77 -3.43
C THR A 23 -12.13 8.96 -1.97
N ASN A 24 -11.81 7.91 -1.24
CA ASN A 24 -11.43 7.96 0.18
C ASN A 24 -9.89 7.97 0.38
N TYR A 25 -9.20 8.82 -0.38
CA TYR A 25 -7.73 8.94 -0.37
C TYR A 25 -7.14 9.19 1.03
N MET A 26 -7.76 10.12 1.77
CA MET A 26 -7.32 10.46 3.13
C MET A 26 -7.45 9.30 4.12
N ALA A 27 -8.52 8.51 3.99
CA ALA A 27 -8.75 7.33 4.83
C ALA A 27 -7.75 6.21 4.49
N ALA A 28 -7.51 5.97 3.20
CA ALA A 28 -6.51 5.01 2.73
C ALA A 28 -5.09 5.36 3.21
N LYS A 29 -4.71 6.64 3.11
CA LYS A 29 -3.42 7.15 3.61
C LYS A 29 -3.26 6.93 5.12
N LYS A 30 -4.26 7.31 5.92
CA LYS A 30 -4.23 7.11 7.39
C LYS A 30 -4.11 5.62 7.75
N MET A 31 -4.84 4.74 7.07
CA MET A 31 -4.78 3.30 7.29
C MET A 31 -3.37 2.75 7.03
N MET A 32 -2.77 3.07 5.88
CA MET A 32 -1.44 2.59 5.51
C MET A 32 -0.35 3.12 6.45
N MET A 33 -0.45 4.38 6.88
CA MET A 33 0.47 4.95 7.88
C MET A 33 0.38 4.22 9.23
N LYS A 34 -0.83 3.86 9.68
CA LYS A 34 -1.04 3.12 10.94
C LYS A 34 -0.41 1.72 10.93
N VAL A 35 -0.24 1.13 9.74
CA VAL A 35 0.43 -0.17 9.54
C VAL A 35 1.96 -0.02 9.46
N GLY A 36 2.48 1.21 9.48
CA GLY A 36 3.91 1.50 9.38
C GLY A 36 4.43 1.55 7.94
N ILE A 37 3.54 1.70 6.94
CA ILE A 37 3.98 1.83 5.55
C ILE A 37 4.62 3.21 5.34
N PRO A 38 5.82 3.29 4.75
CA PRO A 38 6.46 4.57 4.45
C PRO A 38 5.59 5.45 3.54
N ASN A 39 5.50 6.74 3.86
CA ASN A 39 4.68 7.70 3.10
C ASN A 39 5.05 7.76 1.60
N LYS A 40 6.32 7.52 1.24
CA LYS A 40 6.78 7.41 -0.15
C LYS A 40 6.08 6.28 -0.91
N ILE A 41 5.91 5.11 -0.27
CA ILE A 41 5.21 3.95 -0.85
C ILE A 41 3.71 4.24 -0.93
N ILE A 42 3.12 4.77 0.15
CA ILE A 42 1.70 5.14 0.19
C ILE A 42 1.36 6.07 -0.98
N THR A 43 2.15 7.12 -1.15
CA THR A 43 1.94 8.13 -2.19
C THR A 43 2.03 7.49 -3.59
N ARG A 44 2.99 6.59 -3.82
CA ARG A 44 3.14 5.87 -5.09
C ARG A 44 1.92 4.97 -5.38
N VAL A 45 1.47 4.24 -4.37
CA VAL A 45 0.36 3.28 -4.45
C VAL A 45 -0.97 3.99 -4.66
N LEU A 46 -1.19 5.12 -3.99
CA LEU A 46 -2.43 5.89 -4.10
C LEU A 46 -2.48 6.79 -5.33
N LEU A 47 -1.34 7.33 -5.81
CA LEU A 47 -1.29 8.15 -7.04
C LEU A 47 -1.30 7.30 -8.31
N GLN A 48 -0.79 6.06 -8.26
CA GLN A 48 -0.72 5.17 -9.41
C GLN A 48 -1.37 3.81 -9.10
N PRO A 49 -2.70 3.77 -8.83
CA PRO A 49 -3.38 2.54 -8.44
C PRO A 49 -3.36 1.44 -9.52
N ASN A 50 -3.04 1.79 -10.78
CA ASN A 50 -2.91 0.85 -11.91
C ASN A 50 -1.46 0.35 -12.12
N ASN A 51 -0.46 0.92 -11.44
CA ASN A 51 0.95 0.51 -11.53
C ASN A 51 1.42 -0.34 -10.35
N VAL A 52 0.53 -0.70 -9.43
CA VAL A 52 0.83 -1.67 -8.35
C VAL A 52 0.82 -3.08 -8.94
N ARG A 53 1.63 -3.33 -9.97
CA ARG A 53 2.04 -4.69 -10.34
C ARG A 53 3.05 -5.13 -9.28
N SER A 54 2.91 -6.38 -8.81
CA SER A 54 3.71 -7.07 -7.79
C SER A 54 5.22 -7.19 -8.07
N ILE A 55 5.78 -6.34 -8.94
CA ILE A 55 7.11 -6.44 -9.55
C ILE A 55 8.13 -5.51 -8.87
N ASP A 56 7.70 -4.47 -8.15
CA ASP A 56 8.61 -3.46 -7.58
C ASP A 56 9.12 -3.75 -6.15
N ILE A 57 8.90 -4.96 -5.62
CA ILE A 57 9.53 -5.42 -4.38
C ILE A 57 10.75 -6.29 -4.74
N LYS A 58 11.74 -5.69 -5.43
CA LYS A 58 13.10 -6.25 -5.45
C LYS A 58 13.79 -5.71 -4.20
N ILE A 59 13.66 -6.46 -3.11
CA ILE A 59 14.47 -6.25 -1.90
C ILE A 59 15.88 -6.70 -2.27
N SER A 60 16.73 -5.75 -2.66
CA SER A 60 18.18 -5.89 -2.57
C SER A 60 18.61 -5.72 -1.11
#